data_AF-A0A2P5ER06-F1
#
_entry.id   AF-A0A2P5ER06-F1
#
_cell.length_a   1.000
_cell.length_b   1.000
_cell.length_c   1.000
_cell.angle_alpha   90.00
_cell.angle_beta   90.00
_cell.angle_gamma   90.00
#
_symmetry.space_group_name_H-M   'P 1'
#
loop_
_entity.id
_entity.type
_entity.pdbx_description
1 polymer ?
#
loop_
_entity_poly.entity_id
_entity_poly.type
_entity_poly.pdbx_seq_one_letter_code
_entity_poly.pdbx_strand_id
1 'polypeptide(L)'
;MKVGSKLVFLFRDSEGFSTAISDSLHPNPTNPSSLTLLEESFELSLEPYGIKDVKASGTLLHFVDHQGFYQVSFLLMQNYEPPVLVCAVNEVLGEIAREESSSLPTILVPFIVASSKLKRDGRSWTKSENKVPIYGVQIGPETDTTKAVAARTEKLSGSFQVHHEPLACLLQLARVLHLPTFILIGERGQRVSDKNIEDLEILHEIGEILASTLNLSFSKDRMKWKPKVTSKNSVEPWRALYG
;
A
#
# COMPACT_ATOMS: atom_id res chain seq x y z
N MET A 1 15.72 -5.19 9.38
CA MET A 1 14.63 -4.33 9.94
C MET A 1 13.55 -5.24 10.53
N LYS A 2 12.97 -4.96 11.71
CA LYS A 2 11.97 -5.86 12.31
C LYS A 2 10.54 -5.50 11.93
N VAL A 3 9.73 -6.46 11.49
CA VAL A 3 8.32 -6.22 11.16
C VAL A 3 7.40 -7.30 11.72
N GLY A 4 6.11 -6.97 11.88
CA GLY A 4 5.10 -7.95 12.27
C GLY A 4 4.76 -8.91 11.14
N SER A 5 4.09 -10.01 11.50
CA SER A 5 3.64 -11.05 10.56
C SER A 5 2.75 -10.53 9.42
N LYS A 6 2.12 -9.36 9.61
CA LYS A 6 1.35 -8.64 8.61
C LYS A 6 1.94 -7.24 8.43
N LEU A 7 2.24 -6.87 7.20
CA LEU A 7 2.86 -5.60 6.85
C LEU A 7 1.96 -4.84 5.86
N VAL A 8 1.57 -3.62 6.16
CA VAL A 8 0.96 -2.71 5.18
C VAL A 8 2.07 -1.83 4.59
N PHE A 9 2.33 -1.96 3.29
CA PHE A 9 3.37 -1.20 2.60
C PHE A 9 2.76 0.02 1.89
N LEU A 10 3.21 1.22 2.27
CA LEU A 10 2.74 2.49 1.77
C LEU A 10 3.91 3.33 1.26
N PHE A 11 3.76 3.93 0.09
CA PHE A 11 4.62 5.01 -0.35
C PHE A 11 4.05 6.33 0.15
N ARG A 12 4.88 7.17 0.76
CA ARG A 12 4.50 8.54 1.11
C ARG A 12 4.17 9.30 -0.16
N ASP A 13 2.92 9.70 -0.31
CA ASP A 13 2.45 10.42 -1.47
C ASP A 13 2.14 11.87 -1.14
N SER A 14 2.27 12.73 -2.15
CA SER A 14 1.97 14.16 -1.99
C SER A 14 0.47 14.46 -1.89
N GLU A 15 -0.39 13.49 -2.20
CA GLU A 15 -1.84 13.60 -2.06
C GLU A 15 -2.30 13.28 -0.62
N GLY A 16 -1.44 12.69 0.22
CA GLY A 16 -1.71 12.34 1.61
C GLY A 16 -2.47 11.02 1.80
N PHE A 17 -2.56 10.16 0.78
CA PHE A 17 -3.25 8.87 0.87
C PHE A 17 -2.63 7.95 1.92
N SER A 18 -1.30 7.79 1.92
CA SER A 18 -0.60 6.93 2.87
C SER A 18 -0.86 7.33 4.32
N THR A 19 -0.81 8.63 4.58
CA THR A 19 -1.04 9.21 5.91
C THR A 19 -2.51 9.08 6.32
N ALA A 20 -3.44 9.32 5.40
CA ALA A 20 -4.86 9.14 5.67
C ALA A 20 -5.21 7.69 6.03
N ILE A 21 -4.59 6.69 5.36
CA ILE A 21 -4.75 5.29 5.73
C ILE A 21 -4.12 4.99 7.09
N SER A 22 -2.85 5.35 7.31
CA SER A 22 -2.16 5.03 8.58
C SER A 22 -2.83 5.65 9.80
N ASP A 23 -3.27 6.90 9.70
CA ASP A 23 -3.86 7.65 10.82
C ASP A 23 -5.30 7.22 11.13
N SER A 24 -5.98 6.65 10.14
CA SER A 24 -7.35 6.15 10.29
C SER A 24 -7.43 4.80 11.00
N LEU A 25 -6.32 4.05 11.06
CA LEU A 25 -6.27 2.72 11.67
C LEU A 25 -5.63 2.76 13.04
N HIS A 26 -6.31 2.18 14.04
CA HIS A 26 -5.87 2.21 15.43
C HIS A 26 -6.17 0.89 16.14
N PRO A 27 -5.60 0.66 17.33
CA PRO A 27 -5.91 -0.53 18.12
C PRO A 27 -7.42 -0.63 18.37
N ASN A 28 -7.96 -1.84 18.33
CA ASN A 28 -9.38 -2.05 18.57
C ASN A 28 -9.72 -1.79 20.06
N PRO A 29 -10.58 -0.80 20.38
CA PRO A 29 -10.88 -0.43 21.76
C PRO A 29 -11.68 -1.50 22.52
N THR A 30 -12.31 -2.44 21.80
CA THR A 30 -13.14 -3.50 22.39
C THR A 30 -12.35 -4.77 22.70
N ASN A 31 -11.08 -4.85 22.29
CA ASN A 31 -10.24 -6.02 22.56
C ASN A 31 -9.41 -5.80 23.85
N PRO A 32 -9.54 -6.67 24.87
CA PRO A 32 -8.80 -6.55 26.14
C PRO A 32 -7.28 -6.75 25.99
N SER A 33 -6.81 -7.29 24.87
CA SER A 33 -5.40 -7.32 24.49
C SER A 33 -5.06 -6.08 23.66
N SER A 34 -5.12 -4.90 24.29
CA SER A 34 -4.90 -3.62 23.61
C SER A 34 -3.50 -3.58 23.01
N LEU A 35 -3.42 -3.54 21.69
CA LEU A 35 -2.15 -3.32 20.99
C LEU A 35 -1.64 -1.92 21.32
N THR A 36 -0.34 -1.79 21.56
CA THR A 36 0.32 -0.50 21.70
C THR A 36 0.87 -0.06 20.35
N LEU A 37 0.82 1.24 20.08
CA LEU A 37 1.41 1.83 18.88
C LEU A 37 2.85 2.26 19.20
N LEU A 38 3.80 1.75 18.45
CA LEU A 38 5.21 2.14 18.50
C LEU A 38 5.63 2.69 17.14
N GLU A 39 6.29 3.84 17.13
CA GLU A 39 6.81 4.47 15.91
C GLU A 39 8.34 4.37 15.89
N GLU A 40 8.89 3.89 14.78
CA GLU A 40 10.32 3.78 14.54
C GLU A 40 10.67 4.36 13.16
N SER A 41 11.81 5.05 13.05
CA SER A 41 12.35 5.44 11.74
C SER A 41 13.39 4.43 11.28
N PHE A 42 13.54 4.27 9.96
CA PHE A 42 14.59 3.42 9.39
C PHE A 42 15.36 4.17 8.30
N GLU A 43 16.63 3.79 8.16
CA GLU A 43 17.49 4.18 7.05
C GLU A 43 18.33 2.98 6.61
N LEU A 44 18.33 2.67 5.32
CA LEU A 44 19.10 1.60 4.70
C LEU A 44 20.05 2.19 3.66
N SER A 45 21.29 1.71 3.67
CA SER A 45 22.32 2.15 2.73
C SER A 45 22.00 1.69 1.31
N LEU A 46 22.17 2.59 0.34
CA LEU A 46 22.10 2.27 -1.09
C LEU A 46 23.49 2.17 -1.75
N GLU A 47 24.55 2.17 -0.93
CA GLU A 47 25.92 2.01 -1.40
C GLU A 47 26.17 0.72 -2.20
N PRO A 48 25.51 -0.43 -1.94
CA PRO A 48 25.63 -1.61 -2.80
C PRO A 48 25.27 -1.36 -4.27
N TYR A 49 24.50 -0.32 -4.56
CA TYR A 49 24.13 0.12 -5.92
C TYR A 49 24.97 1.31 -6.41
N GLY A 50 26.00 1.71 -5.66
CA GLY A 50 26.82 2.89 -5.97
C GLY A 50 26.20 4.23 -5.60
N ILE A 51 25.09 4.25 -4.85
CA ILE A 51 24.39 5.47 -4.43
C ILE A 51 24.82 5.82 -3.00
N LYS A 52 25.63 6.88 -2.84
CA LYS A 52 26.21 7.26 -1.53
C LYS A 52 25.46 8.38 -0.82
N ASP A 53 24.86 9.29 -1.59
CA ASP A 53 24.26 10.52 -1.06
C ASP A 53 22.79 10.35 -0.65
N VAL A 54 22.19 9.20 -0.98
CA VAL A 54 20.78 8.89 -0.71
C VAL A 54 20.67 7.54 -0.03
N LYS A 55 19.84 7.50 1.02
CA LYS A 55 19.47 6.26 1.72
C LYS A 55 18.00 5.95 1.46
N ALA A 56 17.64 4.67 1.50
CA ALA A 56 16.23 4.28 1.59
C ALA A 56 15.74 4.49 3.02
N SER A 57 14.70 5.29 3.21
CA SER A 57 14.24 5.68 4.52
C SER A 57 12.72 5.79 4.59
N GLY A 58 12.22 5.80 5.81
CA GLY A 58 10.80 5.86 6.08
C GLY A 58 10.49 5.72 7.57
N THR A 59 9.21 5.56 7.86
CA THR A 59 8.69 5.33 9.20
C THR A 59 7.97 3.99 9.24
N LEU A 60 8.17 3.25 10.33
CA LEU A 60 7.40 2.08 10.70
C LEU A 60 6.46 2.45 11.85
N LEU A 61 5.20 2.07 11.70
CA LEU A 61 4.23 2.08 12.79
C LEU A 61 3.89 0.65 13.15
N HIS A 62 4.20 0.27 14.38
CA HIS A 62 4.03 -1.07 14.90
C HIS A 62 2.86 -1.14 15.86
N PHE A 63 1.99 -2.11 15.63
CA PHE A 63 0.98 -2.53 16.59
C PHE A 63 1.53 -3.75 17.34
N VAL A 64 1.93 -3.52 18.58
CA VAL A 64 2.65 -4.49 19.42
C VAL A 64 1.72 -5.02 20.49
N ASP A 65 1.78 -6.33 20.75
CA ASP A 65 1.01 -6.92 21.84
C ASP A 65 1.63 -6.68 23.23
N HIS A 66 0.93 -7.12 24.27
CA HIS A 66 1.37 -7.00 25.66
C HIS A 66 2.67 -7.76 25.98
N GLN A 67 3.10 -8.68 25.12
CA GLN A 67 4.34 -9.45 25.26
C GLN A 67 5.50 -8.81 24.51
N GLY A 68 5.26 -7.72 23.76
CA GLY A 68 6.26 -7.05 22.96
C GLY A 68 6.43 -7.63 21.55
N PHE A 69 5.55 -8.53 21.10
CA PHE A 69 5.63 -9.06 19.74
C PHE A 69 4.92 -8.14 18.74
N TYR A 70 5.60 -7.90 17.62
CA TYR A 70 5.08 -7.13 16.50
C TYR A 70 3.96 -7.93 15.81
N GLN A 71 2.70 -7.48 15.93
CA GLN A 71 1.56 -8.16 15.31
C GLN A 71 1.32 -7.63 13.90
N VAL A 72 1.25 -6.31 13.76
CA VAL A 72 1.02 -5.61 12.49
C VAL A 72 1.99 -4.45 12.37
N SER A 73 2.58 -4.27 11.19
CA SER A 73 3.43 -3.12 10.89
C SER A 73 2.87 -2.34 9.71
N PHE A 74 3.00 -1.02 9.74
CA PHE A 74 2.80 -0.13 8.59
C PHE A 74 4.15 0.45 8.23
N LEU A 75 4.58 0.25 6.99
CA LEU A 75 5.79 0.84 6.46
C LEU A 75 5.41 2.01 5.56
N LEU A 76 5.79 3.21 5.97
CA LEU A 76 5.62 4.46 5.24
C LEU A 76 6.96 4.85 4.62
N MET A 77 7.22 4.32 3.43
CA MET A 77 8.47 4.56 2.69
C MET A 77 8.47 5.97 2.13
N GLN A 78 9.62 6.66 2.19
CA GLN A 78 9.78 7.90 1.45
C GLN A 78 9.59 7.68 -0.05
N ASN A 79 9.16 8.72 -0.75
CA ASN A 79 9.04 8.64 -2.21
C ASN A 79 10.39 8.91 -2.86
N TYR A 80 10.71 8.11 -3.88
CA TYR A 80 11.93 8.23 -4.66
C TYR A 80 11.58 8.23 -6.13
N GLU A 81 12.32 9.01 -6.91
CA GLU A 81 12.25 8.92 -8.35
C GLU A 81 13.16 7.78 -8.87
N PRO A 82 12.81 7.16 -10.00
CA PRO A 82 13.71 6.26 -10.71
C PRO A 82 15.04 6.96 -11.07
N PRO A 83 16.18 6.25 -11.05
CA PRO A 83 16.34 4.82 -10.74
C PRO A 83 16.49 4.50 -9.25
N VAL A 84 16.56 5.51 -8.36
CA VAL A 84 16.79 5.30 -6.91
C VAL A 84 15.66 4.49 -6.28
N LEU A 85 14.43 4.67 -6.76
CA LEU A 85 13.25 3.93 -6.34
C LEU A 85 13.46 2.41 -6.32
N VAL A 86 13.98 1.81 -7.39
CA VAL A 86 14.12 0.34 -7.45
C VAL A 86 15.17 -0.16 -6.48
N CYS A 87 16.27 0.56 -6.31
CA CYS A 87 17.30 0.25 -5.32
C CYS A 87 16.72 0.32 -3.90
N ALA A 88 15.97 1.39 -3.62
CA ALA A 88 15.39 1.61 -2.30
C ALA A 88 14.34 0.55 -1.95
N VAL A 89 13.44 0.22 -2.88
CA VAL A 89 12.44 -0.83 -2.67
C VAL A 89 13.11 -2.19 -2.51
N ASN A 90 14.16 -2.48 -3.30
CA ASN A 90 14.86 -3.76 -3.20
C ASN A 90 15.56 -3.93 -1.85
N GLU A 91 16.22 -2.89 -1.33
CA GLU A 91 16.83 -2.96 0.01
C GLU A 91 15.78 -3.12 1.11
N VAL A 92 14.67 -2.36 1.03
CA VAL A 92 13.61 -2.46 2.03
C VAL A 92 12.99 -3.86 2.03
N LEU A 93 12.60 -4.39 0.86
CA LEU A 93 12.04 -5.74 0.76
C LEU A 93 13.07 -6.82 1.12
N GLY A 94 14.33 -6.63 0.75
CA GLY A 94 15.43 -7.51 1.09
C GLY A 94 15.65 -7.58 2.61
N GLU A 95 15.62 -6.44 3.29
CA GLU A 95 15.71 -6.38 4.75
C GLU A 95 14.51 -7.03 5.46
N ILE A 96 13.32 -6.93 4.89
CA ILE A 96 12.13 -7.64 5.38
C ILE A 96 12.29 -9.16 5.18
N ALA A 97 12.81 -9.58 4.04
CA ALA A 97 12.99 -10.99 3.70
C ALA A 97 14.11 -11.68 4.49
N ARG A 98 15.13 -10.92 4.93
CA ARG A 98 16.30 -11.42 5.68
C ARG A 98 16.02 -11.66 7.16
N GLU A 99 14.91 -11.15 7.70
CA GLU A 99 14.62 -11.28 9.12
C GLU A 99 14.50 -12.76 9.52
N GLU A 100 15.27 -13.20 10.53
CA GLU A 100 15.36 -14.58 11.05
C GLU A 100 14.07 -15.09 11.73
N SER A 101 12.94 -14.47 11.43
CA SER A 101 11.63 -14.96 11.82
C SER A 101 11.33 -16.28 11.11
N SER A 102 10.56 -17.16 11.75
CA SER A 102 10.20 -18.47 11.19
C SER A 102 9.30 -18.40 9.95
N SER A 103 8.75 -17.22 9.61
CA SER A 103 7.84 -17.04 8.48
C SER A 103 7.93 -15.62 7.89
N LEU A 104 7.97 -15.52 6.56
CA LEU A 104 7.90 -14.25 5.84
C LEU A 104 6.59 -13.51 6.15
N PRO A 105 6.61 -12.18 6.33
CA PRO A 105 5.40 -11.41 6.58
C PRO A 105 4.52 -11.36 5.34
N THR A 106 3.21 -11.32 5.55
CA THR A 106 2.25 -11.03 4.47
C THR A 106 2.19 -9.53 4.22
N ILE A 107 2.49 -9.10 3.00
CA ILE A 107 2.50 -7.70 2.58
C ILE A 107 1.15 -7.33 1.97
N LEU A 108 0.51 -6.28 2.48
CA LEU A 108 -0.69 -5.67 1.94
C LEU A 108 -0.33 -4.31 1.34
N VAL A 109 -0.69 -4.09 0.08
CA VAL A 109 -0.34 -2.89 -0.68
C VAL A 109 -1.62 -2.18 -1.12
N PRO A 110 -2.16 -1.24 -0.32
CA PRO A 110 -3.29 -0.44 -0.73
C PRO A 110 -2.87 0.66 -1.69
N PHE A 111 -3.67 0.88 -2.72
CA PHE A 111 -3.37 1.80 -3.79
C PHE A 111 -4.64 2.37 -4.42
N ILE A 112 -4.64 3.67 -4.72
CA ILE A 112 -5.71 4.33 -5.47
C ILE A 112 -5.16 4.80 -6.81
N VAL A 113 -5.90 4.54 -7.87
CA VAL A 113 -5.46 4.83 -9.24
C VAL A 113 -6.60 5.33 -10.09
N ALA A 114 -6.31 6.28 -10.98
CA ALA A 114 -7.28 6.68 -12.00
C ALA A 114 -7.54 5.51 -12.96
N SER A 115 -8.82 5.30 -13.31
CA SER A 115 -9.24 4.29 -14.29
C SER A 115 -8.44 4.34 -15.59
N SER A 116 -8.08 5.54 -16.06
CA SER A 116 -7.27 5.75 -17.27
C SER A 116 -5.85 5.16 -17.20
N LYS A 117 -5.31 4.92 -16.01
CA LYS A 117 -3.98 4.31 -15.79
C LYS A 117 -4.04 2.79 -15.61
N LEU A 118 -5.25 2.21 -15.63
CA LEU A 118 -5.47 0.77 -15.61
C LEU A 118 -5.91 0.31 -16.99
N LYS A 119 -5.11 -0.53 -17.65
CA LYS A 119 -5.57 -1.26 -18.83
C LYS A 119 -6.31 -2.51 -18.38
N ARG A 120 -7.57 -2.65 -18.81
CA ARG A 120 -8.43 -3.81 -18.54
C ARG A 120 -9.02 -4.31 -19.86
N ASP A 121 -8.84 -5.60 -20.15
CA ASP A 121 -9.51 -6.23 -21.29
C ASP A 121 -11.01 -6.34 -21.00
N GLY A 122 -11.81 -5.85 -21.96
CA GLY A 122 -13.20 -5.47 -21.75
C GLY A 122 -14.11 -6.60 -21.26
N ARG A 123 -14.63 -6.44 -20.04
CA ARG A 123 -16.04 -6.68 -19.67
C ARG A 123 -16.44 -5.62 -18.67
N SER A 124 -17.52 -4.89 -18.95
CA SER A 124 -18.19 -4.10 -17.91
C SER A 124 -18.78 -5.09 -16.90
N TRP A 125 -18.47 -4.90 -15.63
CA TRP A 125 -19.05 -5.70 -14.56
C TRP A 125 -20.20 -4.96 -13.91
N THR A 126 -21.16 -5.77 -13.46
CA THR A 126 -22.40 -5.34 -12.81
C THR A 126 -22.07 -4.53 -11.57
N LYS A 127 -22.51 -3.27 -11.58
CA LYS A 127 -22.48 -2.39 -10.42
C LYS A 127 -23.14 -3.11 -9.23
N SER A 128 -22.35 -3.47 -8.23
CA SER A 128 -22.91 -3.65 -6.88
C SER A 128 -23.48 -2.30 -6.46
N GLU A 129 -24.78 -2.25 -6.17
CA GLU A 129 -25.53 -0.99 -6.16
C GLU A 129 -25.17 -0.03 -5.01
N ASN A 130 -24.40 -0.44 -3.97
CA ASN A 130 -24.19 0.40 -2.78
C ASN A 130 -22.73 0.62 -2.32
N LYS A 131 -21.71 -0.07 -2.86
CA LYS A 131 -20.32 0.10 -2.42
C LYS A 131 -19.37 0.30 -3.59
N VAL A 132 -18.27 1.04 -3.37
CA VAL A 132 -17.23 1.21 -4.39
C VAL A 132 -16.44 -0.11 -4.48
N PRO A 133 -16.27 -0.70 -5.66
CA PRO A 133 -15.55 -1.96 -5.80
C PRO A 133 -14.07 -1.76 -5.48
N ILE A 134 -13.53 -2.62 -4.62
CA ILE A 134 -12.08 -2.72 -4.37
C ILE A 134 -11.57 -3.99 -5.03
N TYR A 135 -10.57 -3.82 -5.88
CA TYR A 135 -9.99 -4.92 -6.64
C TYR A 135 -8.79 -5.54 -5.92
N GLY A 136 -8.64 -6.85 -6.04
CA GLY A 136 -7.59 -7.62 -5.41
C GLY A 136 -6.66 -8.30 -6.42
N VAL A 137 -5.35 -8.25 -6.15
CA VAL A 137 -4.34 -9.06 -6.85
C VAL A 137 -3.44 -9.73 -5.84
N GLN A 138 -3.29 -11.04 -5.95
CA GLN A 138 -2.34 -11.80 -5.15
C GLN A 138 -1.04 -12.06 -5.94
N ILE A 139 0.09 -11.90 -5.26
CA ILE A 139 1.44 -12.21 -5.75
C ILE A 139 2.14 -13.06 -4.70
N GLY A 140 2.83 -14.11 -5.16
CA GLY A 140 3.55 -15.01 -4.27
C GLY A 140 2.63 -15.99 -3.53
N PRO A 141 3.13 -16.60 -2.44
CA PRO A 141 2.40 -17.60 -1.68
C PRO A 141 1.10 -17.06 -1.09
N GLU A 142 0.10 -17.94 -1.01
CA GLU A 142 -1.15 -17.64 -0.33
C GLU A 142 -1.00 -17.80 1.19
N THR A 143 -1.55 -16.86 1.95
CA THR A 143 -1.63 -16.93 3.41
C THR A 143 -3.08 -16.76 3.87
N ASP A 144 -3.38 -17.08 5.12
CA ASP A 144 -4.71 -16.85 5.68
C ASP A 144 -5.12 -15.38 5.59
N THR A 145 -4.15 -14.48 5.71
CA THR A 145 -4.35 -13.04 5.52
C THR A 145 -4.71 -12.72 4.08
N THR A 146 -3.98 -13.23 3.07
CA THR A 146 -4.30 -12.94 1.66
C THR A 146 -5.65 -13.54 1.26
N LYS A 147 -6.03 -14.71 1.78
CA LYS A 147 -7.36 -15.31 1.57
C LYS A 147 -8.48 -14.44 2.15
N ALA A 148 -8.30 -13.97 3.38
CA ALA A 148 -9.30 -13.12 4.03
C ALA A 148 -9.53 -11.82 3.26
N VAL A 149 -8.46 -11.21 2.73
CA VAL A 149 -8.57 -10.02 1.89
C VAL A 149 -9.18 -10.34 0.52
N ALA A 150 -8.79 -11.46 -0.11
CA ALA A 150 -9.35 -11.91 -1.38
C ALA A 150 -10.87 -12.10 -1.33
N ALA A 151 -11.39 -12.62 -0.21
CA ALA A 151 -12.84 -12.83 -0.01
C ALA A 151 -13.65 -11.52 0.03
N ARG A 152 -13.00 -10.37 0.27
CA ARG A 152 -13.63 -9.04 0.36
C ARG A 152 -13.30 -8.13 -0.83
N THR A 153 -12.61 -8.66 -1.84
CA THR A 153 -12.19 -7.89 -3.02
C THR A 153 -12.67 -8.54 -4.30
N GLU A 154 -12.87 -7.73 -5.34
CA GLU A 154 -13.15 -8.22 -6.67
C GLU A 154 -11.88 -8.71 -7.34
N LYS A 155 -11.89 -9.96 -7.81
CA LYS A 155 -10.74 -10.52 -8.50
C LYS A 155 -10.53 -9.81 -9.84
N LEU A 156 -9.36 -9.24 -10.05
CA LEU A 156 -8.97 -8.74 -11.37
C LEU A 156 -8.85 -9.91 -12.35
N SER A 157 -9.78 -9.98 -13.30
CA SER A 157 -9.77 -10.97 -14.38
C SER A 157 -9.08 -10.37 -15.60
N GLY A 158 -7.93 -10.94 -16.01
CA GLY A 158 -7.17 -10.52 -17.20
C GLY A 158 -5.74 -10.08 -16.89
N SER A 159 -5.01 -9.61 -17.91
CA SER A 159 -3.67 -9.02 -17.73
C SER A 159 -3.79 -7.65 -17.07
N PHE A 160 -3.35 -7.56 -15.82
CA PHE A 160 -3.30 -6.30 -15.07
C PHE A 160 -1.99 -5.57 -15.37
N GLN A 161 -2.06 -4.43 -16.05
CA GLN A 161 -0.92 -3.54 -16.26
C GLN A 161 -1.09 -2.27 -15.42
N VAL A 162 -0.11 -2.04 -14.55
CA VAL A 162 -0.05 -0.87 -13.68
C VAL A 162 0.82 0.19 -14.34
N HIS A 163 0.23 1.29 -14.80
CA HIS A 163 0.97 2.46 -15.24
C HIS A 163 1.27 3.41 -14.06
N HIS A 164 1.86 2.85 -13.01
CA HIS A 164 2.32 3.55 -11.81
C HIS A 164 3.62 2.92 -11.34
N GLU A 165 4.72 3.64 -11.54
CA GLU A 165 6.07 3.09 -11.43
C GLU A 165 6.46 2.61 -10.03
N PRO A 166 6.20 3.34 -8.93
CA PRO A 166 6.45 2.84 -7.57
C PRO A 166 5.77 1.50 -7.29
N LEU A 167 4.52 1.37 -7.73
CA LEU A 167 3.77 0.13 -7.55
C LEU A 167 4.35 -0.97 -8.43
N ALA A 168 4.53 -0.73 -9.73
CA ALA A 168 5.10 -1.73 -10.64
C ALA A 168 6.46 -2.26 -10.16
N CYS A 169 7.31 -1.37 -9.65
CA CYS A 169 8.60 -1.71 -9.05
C CYS A 169 8.44 -2.64 -7.84
N LEU A 170 7.60 -2.25 -6.87
CA LEU A 170 7.31 -3.05 -5.67
C LEU A 170 6.81 -4.45 -6.03
N LEU A 171 5.85 -4.54 -6.96
CA LEU A 171 5.25 -5.82 -7.35
C LEU A 171 6.25 -6.75 -8.03
N GLN A 172 7.10 -6.20 -8.89
CA GLN A 172 8.10 -7.00 -9.58
C GLN A 172 9.14 -7.54 -8.59
N LEU A 173 9.60 -6.72 -7.65
CA LEU A 173 10.56 -7.14 -6.63
C LEU A 173 9.95 -8.12 -5.62
N ALA A 174 8.72 -7.87 -5.16
CA ALA A 174 8.00 -8.81 -4.30
C ALA A 174 7.83 -10.18 -4.96
N ARG A 175 7.59 -10.22 -6.27
CA ARG A 175 7.54 -11.47 -7.05
C ARG A 175 8.89 -12.18 -7.10
N VAL A 176 9.97 -11.43 -7.37
CA VAL A 176 11.34 -11.98 -7.44
C VAL A 176 11.78 -12.54 -6.08
N LEU A 177 11.39 -11.88 -4.99
CA LEU A 177 11.70 -12.28 -3.62
C LEU A 177 10.70 -13.32 -3.05
N HIS A 178 9.73 -13.77 -3.85
CA HIS A 178 8.69 -14.72 -3.44
C HIS A 178 7.91 -14.31 -2.17
N LEU A 179 7.75 -13.00 -1.94
CA LEU A 179 7.06 -12.48 -0.77
C LEU A 179 5.54 -12.67 -0.89
N PRO A 180 4.84 -13.16 0.15
CA PRO A 180 3.38 -13.22 0.15
C PRO A 180 2.82 -11.80 0.12
N THR A 181 2.21 -11.40 -1.00
CA THR A 181 1.82 -10.00 -1.23
C THR A 181 0.41 -9.93 -1.81
N PHE A 182 -0.41 -9.02 -1.30
CA PHE A 182 -1.76 -8.75 -1.80
C PHE A 182 -1.97 -7.26 -2.04
N ILE A 183 -2.45 -6.91 -3.23
CA ILE A 183 -2.70 -5.53 -3.65
C ILE A 183 -4.19 -5.23 -3.52
N LEU A 184 -4.50 -4.10 -2.87
CA LEU A 184 -5.83 -3.54 -2.74
C LEU A 184 -5.93 -2.31 -3.65
N ILE A 185 -6.72 -2.39 -4.71
CA ILE A 185 -6.79 -1.36 -5.75
C ILE A 185 -8.16 -0.70 -5.73
N GLY A 186 -8.16 0.58 -5.37
CA GLY A 186 -9.30 1.47 -5.55
C GLY A 186 -9.19 2.21 -6.88
N GLU A 187 -10.26 2.21 -7.68
CA GLU A 187 -10.27 2.85 -9.00
C GLU A 187 -11.07 4.15 -8.98
N ARG A 188 -10.39 5.29 -9.23
CA ARG A 188 -10.98 6.63 -9.34
C ARG A 188 -11.54 6.86 -10.74
N GLY A 189 -12.67 7.57 -10.84
CA GLY A 189 -13.30 7.97 -12.09
C GLY A 189 -14.24 6.92 -12.67
N GLN A 190 -14.76 6.00 -11.85
CA GLN A 190 -15.81 5.07 -12.26
C GLN A 190 -17.21 5.72 -12.14
N ARG A 191 -17.37 6.69 -11.23
CA ARG A 191 -18.64 7.38 -10.97
C ARG A 191 -18.62 8.83 -11.48
N VAL A 192 -19.80 9.36 -11.79
CA VAL A 192 -20.01 10.78 -12.20
C VAL A 192 -19.99 11.72 -10.99
N SER A 193 -19.74 11.20 -9.77
CA SER A 193 -19.69 11.96 -8.53
C SER A 193 -18.48 12.89 -8.44
N ASP A 194 -18.52 13.82 -7.47
CA ASP A 194 -17.35 14.62 -7.10
C ASP A 194 -16.17 13.67 -6.81
N LYS A 195 -15.03 13.94 -7.45
CA LYS A 195 -13.80 13.14 -7.32
C LYS A 195 -13.38 13.00 -5.86
N ASN A 196 -13.56 14.04 -5.06
CA ASN A 196 -13.20 14.02 -3.66
C ASN A 196 -14.10 13.05 -2.86
N ILE A 197 -15.38 12.94 -3.21
CA ILE A 197 -16.31 12.04 -2.54
C ILE A 197 -16.00 10.59 -2.90
N GLU A 198 -15.76 10.31 -4.19
CA GLU A 198 -15.39 8.98 -4.68
C GLU A 198 -14.10 8.48 -4.01
N ASP A 199 -13.09 9.36 -3.92
CA ASP A 199 -11.83 9.07 -3.23
C ASP A 199 -12.02 8.72 -1.75
N LEU A 200 -12.81 9.51 -1.02
CA LEU A 200 -13.11 9.22 0.38
C LEU A 200 -13.84 7.89 0.56
N GLU A 201 -14.76 7.54 -0.35
CA GLU A 201 -15.45 6.25 -0.35
C GLU A 201 -14.50 5.08 -0.60
N ILE A 202 -13.58 5.23 -1.56
CA ILE A 202 -12.54 4.23 -1.85
C ILE A 202 -11.65 4.01 -0.64
N LEU A 203 -11.14 5.09 -0.04
CA LEU A 203 -10.26 4.99 1.11
C LEU A 203 -11.00 4.39 2.31
N HIS A 204 -12.27 4.75 2.52
CA HIS A 204 -13.11 4.14 3.54
C HIS A 204 -13.23 2.62 3.36
N GLU A 205 -13.52 2.13 2.15
CA GLU A 205 -13.64 0.69 1.92
C GLU A 205 -12.29 -0.04 2.08
N ILE A 206 -11.19 0.55 1.61
CA ILE A 206 -9.84 0.02 1.84
C ILE A 206 -9.54 -0.05 3.35
N GLY A 207 -9.81 1.03 4.08
CA GLY A 207 -9.61 1.11 5.53
C GLY A 207 -10.40 0.05 6.30
N GLU A 208 -11.66 -0.17 5.94
CA GLU A 208 -12.52 -1.22 6.52
C GLU A 208 -12.01 -2.64 6.22
N ILE A 209 -11.52 -2.89 5.00
CA ILE A 209 -10.91 -4.18 4.65
C ILE A 209 -9.65 -4.41 5.48
N LEU A 210 -8.76 -3.41 5.58
CA LEU A 210 -7.54 -3.49 6.36
C LEU A 210 -7.84 -3.68 7.85
N ALA A 211 -8.72 -2.87 8.46
CA ALA A 211 -9.08 -2.96 9.87
C ALA A 211 -9.53 -4.36 10.27
N SER A 212 -10.50 -4.91 9.53
CA SER A 212 -11.03 -6.25 9.79
C SER A 212 -9.98 -7.36 9.67
N THR A 213 -9.07 -7.24 8.70
CA THR A 213 -8.05 -8.26 8.40
C THR A 213 -6.91 -8.23 9.42
N LEU A 214 -6.60 -7.03 9.90
CA LEU A 214 -5.48 -6.74 10.79
C LEU A 214 -5.88 -6.73 12.26
N ASN A 215 -7.15 -7.00 12.59
CA ASN A 215 -7.72 -6.85 13.94
C ASN A 215 -7.54 -5.44 14.52
N LEU A 216 -7.57 -4.44 13.65
CA LEU A 216 -7.54 -3.03 14.00
C LEU A 216 -8.95 -2.44 13.89
N SER A 217 -9.11 -1.20 14.31
CA SER A 217 -10.33 -0.42 14.10
C SER A 217 -10.05 0.75 13.17
N PHE A 218 -11.02 1.00 12.29
CA PHE A 218 -10.98 2.12 11.37
C PHE A 218 -11.84 3.28 11.93
N SER A 219 -11.30 4.50 11.88
CA SER A 219 -11.99 5.71 12.29
C SER A 219 -12.06 6.71 11.14
N LYS A 220 -13.28 6.91 10.63
CA LYS A 220 -13.56 7.91 9.60
C LYS A 220 -13.29 9.34 10.07
N ASP A 221 -13.49 9.64 11.35
CA ASP A 221 -13.31 10.99 11.89
C ASP A 221 -11.84 11.42 11.98
N ARG A 222 -10.91 10.45 12.02
CA ARG A 222 -9.46 10.71 12.01
C ARG A 222 -8.90 10.85 10.60
N MET A 223 -9.67 10.47 9.60
CA MET A 223 -9.27 10.51 8.21
C MET A 223 -9.16 11.96 7.72
N LYS A 224 -7.94 12.44 7.54
CA LYS A 224 -7.66 13.77 6.96
C LYS A 224 -7.05 13.59 5.56
N TRP A 225 -7.90 13.38 4.56
CA TRP A 225 -7.44 13.36 3.17
C TRP A 225 -7.92 14.61 2.42
N LYS A 226 -6.97 15.39 1.91
CA LYS A 226 -7.23 16.53 1.01
C LYS A 226 -6.38 16.34 -0.24
N PRO A 227 -6.88 15.61 -1.25
CA PRO A 227 -6.11 15.42 -2.47
C PRO A 227 -5.82 16.78 -3.11
N LYS A 228 -4.56 16.99 -3.53
CA LYS A 228 -4.22 18.18 -4.32
C LYS A 228 -4.93 18.07 -5.67
N VAL A 229 -5.70 19.10 -6.03
CA VAL A 229 -6.21 19.26 -7.40
C VAL A 229 -4.98 19.37 -8.31
N THR A 230 -4.71 18.32 -9.09
CA THR A 230 -3.64 18.35 -10.08
C THR A 230 -4.00 19.40 -11.13
N SER A 231 -3.25 20.50 -11.15
CA SER A 231 -3.22 21.38 -12.31
C SER A 231 -2.68 20.55 -13.49
N LYS A 232 -3.29 20.73 -14.67
CA LYS A 232 -3.03 19.98 -15.92
C LYS A 232 -1.60 20.14 -16.50
N ASN A 233 -0.62 20.55 -15.70
CA ASN A 233 0.70 20.96 -16.19
C ASN A 233 1.84 20.03 -15.70
N SER A 234 1.62 18.71 -15.66
CA SER A 234 2.76 17.79 -15.69
C SER A 234 3.25 17.70 -17.13
N VAL A 235 4.20 18.57 -17.50
CA VAL A 235 4.99 18.37 -18.71
C VAL A 235 5.66 17.01 -18.57
N GLU A 236 5.37 16.10 -19.48
CA GLU A 236 5.91 14.75 -19.44
C GLU A 236 7.45 14.82 -19.49
N PRO A 237 8.18 14.13 -18.60
CA PRO A 237 9.63 14.27 -18.48
C PRO A 237 10.39 14.01 -19.79
N TRP A 238 9.85 13.16 -20.66
CA TRP A 238 10.43 12.85 -21.96
C TRP A 238 10.39 14.04 -22.94
N ARG A 239 9.47 15.00 -22.78
CA ARG A 239 9.44 16.22 -23.62
C ARG A 239 10.64 17.13 -23.36
N ALA A 240 11.22 17.09 -22.15
CA ALA A 240 12.44 17.83 -21.84
C ALA A 240 13.67 17.31 -22.61
N LEU A 241 13.60 16.08 -23.16
CA LEU A 241 14.70 15.48 -23.93
C LEU A 241 14.68 15.88 -25.41
N TYR A 242 13.57 16.42 -25.92
CA TYR A 242 13.41 16.68 -27.36
C TYR A 242 13.24 18.16 -27.73
N GLY A 243 13.18 19.07 -26.74
CA GLY A 243 13.05 20.52 -26.98
C GLY A 243 11.63 20.94 -27.30
#